data_AF-A0A967FBC4-F1
#
_entry.id   AF-A0A967FBC4-F1
#
_cell.length_a   1.000
_cell.length_b   1.000
_cell.length_c   1.000
_cell.angle_alpha   90.00
_cell.angle_beta   90.00
_cell.angle_gamma   90.00
#
_symmetry.space_group_name_H-M   'P 1'
#
loop_
_entity.id
_entity.type
_entity.pdbx_description
1 polymer ?
#
loop_
_entity_poly.entity_id
_entity_poly.type
_entity_poly.pdbx_seq_one_letter_code
_entity_poly.pdbx_strand_id
1 'polypeptide(L)'
;LEQLRKERPYTLTEAEERVINLKNVNGSQALLTLFSSITNRYTFDLQVNGEKKELTYEELTVYYRSQDPDMRATAYRALFDVYSKDAPILGQIYQFRVRDWYSENVQLRSFESPLA
;
A
#
# COMPACT_ATOMS: atom_id res chain seq x y z
N LEU A 1 21.84 23.68 4.69
CA LEU A 1 21.65 24.44 5.95
C LEU A 1 20.25 25.05 6.06
N GLU A 2 19.68 25.64 5.00
CA GLU A 2 18.32 26.19 5.05
C GLU A 2 17.21 25.15 5.18
N GLN A 3 17.31 23.99 4.51
CA GLN A 3 16.33 22.90 4.64
C GLN A 3 16.28 22.32 6.07
N LEU A 4 17.44 22.08 6.70
CA LEU A 4 17.53 21.63 8.10
C LEU A 4 16.88 22.62 9.09
N ARG A 5 16.86 23.92 8.77
CA ARG A 5 16.18 24.93 9.59
C ARG A 5 14.65 24.87 9.45
N LYS A 6 14.14 24.45 8.29
CA LYS A 6 12.70 24.25 8.05
C LYS A 6 12.14 23.03 8.78
N GLU A 7 12.98 22.02 9.02
CA GLU A 7 12.59 20.79 9.75
C GLU A 7 12.64 20.93 11.27
N ARG A 8 13.33 21.97 11.78
CA ARG A 8 13.50 22.20 13.22
C ARG A 8 12.19 22.24 14.03
N PRO A 9 11.09 22.85 13.56
CA PRO A 9 9.81 22.85 14.29
C PRO A 9 9.17 21.46 14.41
N TYR A 10 9.52 20.54 13.50
CA TYR A 10 8.94 19.20 13.38
C TYR A 10 9.86 18.08 13.90
N THR A 11 11.03 18.47 14.41
CA THR A 11 12.02 17.56 14.99
C THR A 11 11.73 17.40 16.49
N LEU A 12 11.61 16.16 16.94
CA LEU A 12 11.36 15.83 18.34
C LEU A 12 12.69 15.76 19.13
N THR A 13 12.63 15.45 20.42
CA THR A 13 13.85 15.21 21.20
C THR A 13 14.57 13.96 20.68
N GLU A 14 15.89 13.87 20.88
CA GLU A 14 16.68 12.72 20.42
C GLU A 14 16.13 11.38 20.93
N ALA A 15 15.65 11.34 22.17
CA ALA A 15 15.06 10.14 22.76
C ALA A 15 13.77 9.73 22.06
N GLU A 16 12.89 10.68 21.74
CA GLU A 16 11.64 10.44 21.00
C GLU A 16 11.92 9.96 19.58
N GLU A 17 12.85 10.62 18.87
CA GLU A 17 13.27 10.20 17.52
C GLU A 17 13.82 8.78 17.52
N ARG A 18 14.64 8.42 18.52
CA ARG A 18 15.18 7.06 18.65
C ARG A 18 14.07 6.02 18.87
N VAL A 19 13.10 6.32 19.72
CA VAL A 19 11.95 5.43 19.98
C VAL A 19 11.12 5.24 18.71
N ILE A 20 10.81 6.33 18.01
CA ILE A 20 10.05 6.29 16.75
C ILE A 20 10.79 5.45 15.70
N ASN A 21 12.10 5.66 15.53
CA ASN A 21 12.90 4.89 14.57
C ASN A 21 12.88 3.39 14.87
N LEU A 22 13.05 2.99 16.14
CA LEU A 22 12.99 1.58 16.54
C LEU A 22 11.59 0.99 16.32
N LYS A 23 10.53 1.74 16.67
CA LYS A 23 9.14 1.30 16.49
C LYS A 23 8.75 1.21 15.01
N ASN A 24 9.26 2.09 14.15
CA ASN A 24 8.85 2.12 12.74
C ASN A 24 9.27 0.87 11.97
N VAL A 25 10.40 0.26 12.32
CA VAL A 25 10.87 -1.01 11.73
C VAL A 25 9.86 -2.13 11.95
N ASN A 26 9.39 -2.30 13.19
CA ASN A 26 8.49 -3.41 13.56
C ASN A 26 7.00 -3.04 13.52
N GLY A 27 6.68 -1.77 13.36
CA GLY A 27 5.31 -1.27 13.28
C GLY A 27 4.91 -0.99 11.84
N SER A 28 5.04 0.27 11.43
CA SER A 28 4.49 0.74 10.16
C SER A 28 5.14 0.12 8.93
N GLN A 29 6.45 -0.19 8.99
CA GLN A 29 7.13 -0.91 7.92
C GLN A 29 6.72 -2.38 7.85
N ALA A 30 6.49 -3.03 9.00
CA ALA A 30 5.99 -4.41 9.03
C ALA A 30 4.60 -4.52 8.39
N LEU A 31 3.71 -3.54 8.60
CA LEU A 31 2.41 -3.47 7.92
C LEU A 31 2.54 -3.41 6.39
N LEU A 32 3.51 -2.66 5.86
CA LEU A 32 3.80 -2.63 4.42
C LEU A 32 4.33 -3.98 3.92
N THR A 33 5.21 -4.63 4.68
CA THR A 33 5.72 -5.97 4.34
C THR A 33 4.60 -7.01 4.31
N LEU A 34 3.65 -6.94 5.26
CA LEU A 34 2.49 -7.83 5.30
C LEU A 34 1.57 -7.59 4.11
N PHE A 35 1.29 -6.32 3.75
CA PHE A 35 0.54 -6.00 2.54
C PHE A 35 1.18 -6.65 1.31
N SER A 36 2.47 -6.40 1.07
CA SER A 36 3.19 -6.97 -0.07
C SER A 36 3.20 -8.49 -0.04
N SER A 37 3.37 -9.10 1.14
CA SER A 37 3.40 -10.56 1.29
C SER A 37 2.05 -11.21 0.99
N ILE A 38 0.94 -10.53 1.29
CA ILE A 38 -0.41 -10.97 0.92
C ILE A 38 -0.62 -10.81 -0.58
N THR A 39 -0.41 -9.60 -1.11
CA THR A 39 -0.77 -9.28 -2.50
C THR A 39 0.11 -9.98 -3.53
N ASN A 40 1.39 -10.24 -3.21
CA ASN A 40 2.30 -10.93 -4.13
C ASN A 40 1.99 -12.44 -4.28
N ARG A 41 1.19 -13.01 -3.38
CA ARG A 41 0.77 -14.41 -3.46
C ARG A 41 -0.50 -14.61 -4.28
N TYR A 42 -1.14 -13.53 -4.71
CA TYR A 42 -2.35 -13.62 -5.49
C TYR A 42 -2.10 -14.22 -6.87
N THR A 43 -3.00 -15.11 -7.24
CA THR A 43 -3.13 -15.66 -8.58
C THR A 43 -4.50 -15.29 -9.12
N PHE A 44 -4.57 -15.06 -10.42
CA PHE A 44 -5.76 -14.56 -11.09
C PHE A 44 -6.18 -15.52 -12.18
N ASP A 45 -7.43 -15.99 -12.08
CA ASP A 45 -8.02 -16.84 -13.10
C ASP A 45 -8.58 -15.99 -14.24
N LEU A 46 -8.13 -16.22 -15.47
CA LEU A 46 -8.61 -15.53 -16.66
C LEU A 46 -8.83 -16.50 -17.82
N GLN A 47 -9.95 -16.38 -18.53
CA GLN A 47 -10.19 -17.14 -19.75
C GLN A 47 -9.61 -16.40 -20.96
N VAL A 48 -8.65 -17.02 -21.65
CA VAL A 48 -7.95 -16.46 -22.80
C VAL A 48 -8.05 -17.45 -23.96
N ASN A 49 -8.68 -17.04 -25.06
CA ASN A 49 -8.90 -17.88 -26.25
C ASN A 49 -9.59 -19.22 -25.92
N GLY A 50 -10.51 -19.22 -24.96
CA GLY A 50 -11.24 -20.42 -24.52
C GLY A 50 -10.51 -21.26 -23.45
N GLU A 51 -9.24 -21.00 -23.17
CA GLU A 51 -8.46 -21.69 -22.14
C GLU A 51 -8.46 -20.90 -20.82
N LYS A 52 -8.65 -21.59 -19.70
CA LYS A 52 -8.50 -20.98 -18.37
C LYS A 52 -7.02 -20.92 -18.00
N LYS A 53 -6.51 -19.71 -17.73
CA LYS A 53 -5.14 -19.47 -17.28
C LYS A 53 -5.14 -18.96 -15.85
N GLU A 54 -4.24 -19.49 -15.04
CA GLU A 54 -3.86 -18.92 -13.75
C GLU A 54 -2.66 -17.99 -14.01
N LEU A 55 -2.79 -16.73 -13.62
CA LEU A 55 -1.85 -15.66 -13.96
C LEU A 55 -1.31 -14.99 -12.69
N THR A 56 -0.05 -14.52 -12.75
CA THR A 56 0.46 -13.53 -11.79
C THR A 56 -0.11 -12.14 -12.08
N TYR A 57 0.15 -11.18 -11.20
CA TYR A 57 -0.23 -9.79 -11.43
C TYR A 57 0.40 -9.24 -12.71
N GLU A 58 1.69 -9.47 -12.94
CA GLU A 58 2.41 -9.00 -14.12
C GLU A 58 1.81 -9.57 -15.40
N GLU A 59 1.52 -10.87 -15.42
CA GLU A 59 0.90 -11.55 -16.56
C GLU A 59 -0.52 -11.06 -16.82
N LEU A 60 -1.31 -10.81 -15.78
CA LEU A 60 -2.66 -10.25 -15.90
C LEU A 60 -2.63 -8.85 -16.53
N THR A 61 -1.66 -8.00 -16.13
CA THR A 61 -1.61 -6.60 -16.61
C THR A 61 -1.34 -6.46 -18.10
N VAL A 62 -0.82 -7.51 -18.75
CA VAL A 62 -0.67 -7.57 -20.22
C VAL A 62 -2.03 -7.37 -20.90
N TYR A 63 -3.09 -7.95 -20.34
CA TYR A 63 -4.43 -7.93 -20.92
C TYR A 63 -5.14 -6.58 -20.74
N TYR A 64 -4.64 -5.67 -19.89
CA TYR A 64 -5.20 -4.31 -19.74
C TYR A 64 -5.06 -3.48 -21.02
N ARG A 65 -4.13 -3.84 -21.89
CA ARG A 65 -3.88 -3.16 -23.18
C ARG A 65 -4.42 -3.95 -24.38
N SER A 66 -5.25 -4.97 -24.15
CA SER A 66 -5.87 -5.73 -25.24
C SER A 66 -6.69 -4.81 -26.16
N GLN A 67 -6.68 -5.09 -27.46
CA GLN A 67 -7.56 -4.43 -28.43
C GLN A 67 -9.04 -4.78 -28.19
N ASP A 68 -9.29 -5.98 -27.64
CA ASP A 68 -10.63 -6.43 -27.27
C ASP A 68 -11.09 -5.77 -25.96
N PRO A 69 -12.16 -4.96 -25.96
CA PRO A 69 -12.70 -4.33 -24.76
C PRO A 69 -13.18 -5.33 -23.71
N ASP A 70 -13.71 -6.49 -24.11
CA ASP A 70 -14.24 -7.48 -23.17
C ASP A 70 -13.09 -8.17 -22.43
N MET A 71 -11.97 -8.43 -23.12
CA MET A 71 -10.75 -8.91 -22.50
C MET A 71 -10.22 -7.93 -21.45
N ARG A 72 -10.18 -6.62 -21.75
CA ARG A 72 -9.77 -5.59 -20.77
C ARG A 72 -10.68 -5.60 -19.54
N ALA A 73 -12.00 -5.60 -19.75
CA ALA A 73 -12.97 -5.61 -18.67
C ALA A 73 -12.83 -6.86 -17.78
N THR A 74 -12.65 -8.03 -18.40
CA THR A 74 -12.52 -9.30 -17.67
C THR A 74 -11.22 -9.35 -16.88
N ALA A 75 -10.11 -8.84 -17.41
CA ALA A 75 -8.85 -8.76 -16.67
C ALA A 75 -8.97 -7.88 -15.41
N TYR A 76 -9.63 -6.72 -15.50
CA TYR A 76 -9.90 -5.89 -14.32
C TYR A 76 -10.83 -6.57 -13.32
N ARG A 77 -11.88 -7.26 -13.78
CA ARG A 77 -12.78 -8.00 -12.88
C ARG A 77 -12.03 -9.10 -12.14
N ALA A 78 -11.21 -9.90 -12.84
CA ALA A 78 -10.38 -10.93 -12.22
C ALA A 78 -9.48 -10.36 -11.12
N LEU A 79 -8.86 -9.19 -11.35
CA LEU A 79 -8.10 -8.46 -10.33
C LEU A 79 -8.99 -8.16 -9.10
N PHE A 80 -10.11 -7.46 -9.31
CA PHE A 80 -10.97 -7.02 -8.21
C PHE A 80 -11.65 -8.17 -7.47
N ASP A 81 -11.97 -9.27 -8.13
CA ASP A 81 -12.56 -10.46 -7.51
C ASP A 81 -11.62 -11.11 -6.49
N VAL A 82 -10.32 -11.06 -6.72
CA VAL A 82 -9.33 -11.56 -5.76
C VAL A 82 -9.12 -10.55 -4.62
N TYR A 83 -8.88 -9.27 -4.95
CA TYR A 83 -8.65 -8.24 -3.93
C TYR A 83 -9.86 -8.01 -3.02
N SER A 84 -11.08 -8.15 -3.53
CA SER A 84 -12.31 -7.96 -2.75
C SER A 84 -12.49 -9.00 -1.64
N LYS A 85 -11.98 -10.22 -1.82
CA LYS A 85 -12.03 -11.29 -0.79
C LYS A 85 -11.25 -10.90 0.46
N ASP A 86 -10.15 -10.18 0.28
CA ASP A 86 -9.28 -9.70 1.36
C ASP A 86 -9.47 -8.20 1.65
N ALA A 87 -10.49 -7.56 1.09
CA ALA A 87 -10.73 -6.12 1.28
C ALA A 87 -10.77 -5.70 2.77
N PRO A 88 -11.38 -6.46 3.70
CA PRO A 88 -11.36 -6.09 5.12
C PRO A 88 -9.96 -6.02 5.71
N ILE A 89 -9.10 -7.01 5.43
CA ILE A 89 -7.75 -7.08 6.00
C ILE A 89 -6.82 -6.06 5.34
N LEU A 90 -6.89 -5.91 4.01
CA LEU A 90 -6.13 -4.90 3.29
C LEU A 90 -6.53 -3.48 3.73
N GLY A 91 -7.83 -3.25 3.91
CA GLY A 91 -8.37 -1.99 4.43
C GLY A 91 -7.88 -1.70 5.85
N GLN A 92 -7.83 -2.71 6.71
CA GLN A 92 -7.32 -2.55 8.08
C GLN A 92 -5.82 -2.21 8.11
N ILE A 93 -5.01 -2.85 7.26
CA ILE A 93 -3.59 -2.50 7.10
C ILE A 93 -3.43 -1.04 6.70
N TYR A 94 -4.17 -0.60 5.68
CA TYR A 94 -4.15 0.80 5.23
C TYR A 94 -4.57 1.76 6.34
N GLN A 95 -5.67 1.48 7.02
CA GLN A 95 -6.16 2.33 8.11
C GLN A 95 -5.13 2.49 9.24
N PHE A 96 -4.46 1.42 9.65
CA PHE A 96 -3.44 1.51 10.70
C PHE A 96 -2.22 2.31 10.22
N ARG A 97 -1.78 2.12 8.98
CA ARG A 97 -0.67 2.90 8.43
C ARG A 97 -0.98 4.41 8.39
N VAL A 98 -2.19 4.78 7.97
CA VAL A 98 -2.61 6.19 7.91
C VAL A 98 -2.78 6.79 9.30
N ARG A 99 -3.40 6.06 10.23
CA ARG A 99 -3.54 6.52 11.63
C ARG A 99 -2.18 6.72 12.29
N ASP A 100 -1.27 5.78 12.09
CA ASP A 100 0.11 5.88 12.58
C ASP A 100 0.81 7.13 12.04
N TRP A 101 0.70 7.37 10.73
CA TRP A 101 1.26 8.55 10.09
C TRP A 101 0.68 9.84 10.68
N TYR A 102 -0.64 9.91 10.87
CA TYR A 102 -1.33 11.06 11.43
C TYR A 102 -0.91 11.33 12.87
N SER A 103 -0.87 10.29 13.72
CA SER A 103 -0.45 10.44 15.11
C SER A 103 1.01 10.87 15.22
N GLU A 104 1.91 10.35 14.40
CA GLU A 104 3.31 10.78 14.43
C GLU A 104 3.47 12.20 13.87
N ASN A 105 3.01 12.47 12.65
CA ASN A 105 3.36 13.70 11.94
C ASN A 105 2.48 14.88 12.35
N VAL A 106 1.17 14.68 12.45
CA VAL A 106 0.26 15.79 12.78
C VAL A 106 0.23 16.02 14.29
N GLN A 107 0.03 14.95 15.09
CA GLN A 107 -0.17 15.14 16.52
C GLN A 107 1.13 15.36 17.29
N LEU A 108 2.20 14.59 17.01
CA LEU A 108 3.47 14.75 17.73
C LEU A 108 4.37 15.80 17.07
N ARG A 109 4.60 15.68 15.76
CA ARG A 109 5.52 16.58 15.04
C ARG A 109 4.89 17.92 14.69
N SER A 110 3.57 18.10 14.85
CA SER A 110 2.86 19.37 14.62
C SER A 110 2.82 19.85 13.16
N PHE A 111 2.88 18.94 12.18
CA PHE A 111 2.56 19.30 10.80
C PHE A 111 1.09 19.76 10.70
N GLU A 112 0.83 20.84 9.96
CA GLU A 112 -0.51 21.43 9.85
C GLU A 112 -1.53 20.46 9.20
N SER A 113 -1.07 19.66 8.25
CA SER A 113 -1.90 18.66 7.58
C SER A 113 -1.07 17.54 6.96
N PRO A 114 -1.70 16.43 6.55
CA PRO A 114 -1.04 15.38 5.81
C PRO A 114 -0.39 15.76 4.48
N LEU A 115 -0.70 16.95 3.95
CA LEU A 115 -0.24 17.43 2.64
C LEU A 115 0.52 18.77 2.75
N ALA A 116 0.88 19.18 3.96
CA ALA A 116 1.55 20.47 4.23
C ALA A 116 2.99 20.52 3.69
#